data_AF-A0A9D6W6U6-F1
#
_entry.id   AF-A0A9D6W6U6-F1
#
_cell.length_a   1.000
_cell.length_b   1.000
_cell.length_c   1.000
_cell.angle_alpha   90.00
_cell.angle_beta   90.00
_cell.angle_gamma   90.00
#
_symmetry.space_group_name_H-M   'P 1'
#
loop_
_entity.id
_entity.type
_entity.pdbx_description
1 polymer ?
#
loop_
_entity_poly.entity_id
_entity_poly.type
_entity_poly.pdbx_seq_one_letter_code
_entity_poly.pdbx_strand_id
1 'polypeptide(L)' 'MEIRDIIESGDVEGEDMYGALGRTRSGRYVTVFFILKQGDKALVVSARDMSANERRRYEKR' A
#
# COMPACT_ATOMS: atom_id res chain seq x y z
N MET A 1 -5.89 -2.68 6.71
CA MET A 1 -4.72 -2.42 5.85
C MET A 1 -3.53 -2.58 6.77
N GLU A 2 -2.76 -3.64 6.61
CA GLU A 2 -1.91 -4.17 7.69
C GLU A 2 -0.43 -4.19 7.35
N ILE A 3 -0.10 -4.16 6.06
CA ILE A 3 1.28 -4.21 5.59
C ILE A 3 1.59 -2.90 4.91
N ARG A 4 2.69 -2.25 5.29
CA ARG A 4 3.28 -1.10 4.60
C ARG A 4 4.74 -1.42 4.36
N ASP A 5 5.11 -1.62 3.10
CA ASP A 5 6.49 -1.77 2.67
C ASP A 5 6.88 -0.48 1.91
N ILE A 6 8.08 0.06 2.13
CA ILE A 6 8.64 1.11 1.24
C ILE A 6 8.90 0.45 -0.12
N ILE A 7 8.40 1.06 -1.18
CA ILE A 7 8.56 0.56 -2.55
C ILE A 7 9.57 1.41 -3.33
N GLU A 8 9.62 2.72 -3.06
CA GLU A 8 10.56 3.64 -3.67
C GLU A 8 10.86 4.81 -2.71
N SER A 9 12.11 5.26 -2.69
CA SER A 9 12.51 6.46 -1.94
C SER A 9 12.01 7.72 -2.65
N GLY A 10 11.51 8.68 -1.87
CA GLY A 10 11.07 9.97 -2.41
C GLY A 10 12.22 10.95 -2.66
N ASP A 11 12.02 11.89 -3.57
CA ASP A 11 12.95 13.03 -3.76
C ASP A 11 12.86 14.07 -2.62
N VAL A 12 11.74 14.06 -1.88
CA VAL A 12 11.48 14.95 -0.75
C VAL A 12 11.58 14.14 0.54
N GLU A 13 12.36 14.63 1.49
CA GLU A 13 12.56 13.96 2.79
C GLU A 13 11.21 13.71 3.49
N GLY A 14 10.98 12.46 3.87
CA GLY A 14 9.75 12.02 4.52
C GLY A 14 8.58 11.77 3.57
N GLU A 15 8.78 11.85 2.25
CA GLU A 15 7.77 11.57 1.23
C GLU A 15 8.08 10.33 0.38
N ASP A 16 8.39 9.22 1.04
CA ASP A 16 8.59 7.94 0.37
C ASP A 16 7.28 7.37 -0.21
N MET A 17 7.44 6.50 -1.21
CA MET A 17 6.34 5.74 -1.76
C MET A 17 6.18 4.42 -1.01
N TYR A 18 4.99 4.20 -0.49
CA TYR A 18 4.62 3.00 0.24
C TYR A 18 3.63 2.15 -0.56
N GLY A 19 3.80 0.83 -0.45
CA GLY A 19 2.86 -0.17 -0.92
C GLY A 19 2.18 -0.81 0.28
N ALA A 20 0.87 -0.96 0.21
CA ALA A 20 0.12 -1.55 1.30
C ALA A 20 -0.98 -2.49 0.88
N LEU A 21 -1.08 -3.59 1.63
CA LEU A 21 -1.98 -4.71 1.38
C LEU A 21 -3.13 -4.69 2.39
N GLY A 22 -4.33 -5.00 1.91
CA GLY A 22 -5.47 -5.23 2.79
C GLY A 22 -6.70 -5.77 2.11
N ARG A 23 -7.67 -6.14 2.95
CA ARG A 23 -9.00 -6.55 2.53
C ARG A 23 -10.00 -5.42 2.78
N THR A 24 -10.78 -5.09 1.76
CA THR A 24 -11.91 -4.15 1.90
C THR A 24 -13.04 -4.77 2.72
N ARG A 25 -14.00 -3.97 3.18
CA ARG A 25 -15.19 -4.47 3.90
C ARG A 25 -16.02 -5.45 3.06
N SER A 26 -16.05 -5.29 1.74
CA SER A 26 -16.72 -6.22 0.83
C SER A 26 -15.91 -7.48 0.51
N GLY A 27 -14.71 -7.61 1.09
CA GLY A 27 -13.88 -8.80 0.96
C GLY A 27 -12.87 -8.76 -0.18
N ARG A 28 -12.82 -7.70 -1.01
CA ARG A 28 -11.81 -7.55 -2.08
C ARG A 28 -10.41 -7.37 -1.51
N TYR A 29 -9.43 -8.06 -2.08
CA TYR A 29 -8.02 -7.95 -1.75
C TYR A 29 -7.38 -6.88 -2.62
N VAL A 30 -6.89 -5.80 -2.01
CA VAL A 30 -6.37 -4.65 -2.72
C VAL A 30 -4.94 -4.33 -2.32
N THR A 31 -4.13 -3.97 -3.31
CA THR A 31 -2.86 -3.28 -3.13
C THR A 31 -3.09 -1.79 -3.37
N VAL A 32 -2.65 -0.95 -2.44
CA VAL A 32 -2.69 0.52 -2.57
C VAL A 32 -1.27 1.06 -2.53
N PHE A 33 -0.95 1.89 -3.50
CA PHE A 33 0.31 2.63 -3.57
C PHE A 33 0.04 4.09 -3.25
N PHE A 34 0.78 4.64 -2.30
CA PHE A 34 0.59 6.01 -1.85
C PHE A 34 1.90 6.65 -1.40
N ILE A 35 1.94 7.97 -1.46
CA ILE A 35 3.03 8.77 -0.86
C ILE A 35 2.56 9.23 0.51
N LEU A 36 3.41 9.08 1.53
CA LEU A 36 3.15 9.69 2.83
C LEU A 36 3.48 11.18 2.76
N LYS A 37 2.48 12.02 3.02
CA LYS A 37 2.63 13.46 3.12
C LYS A 37 2.61 13.88 4.58
N GLN A 38 3.12 15.08 4.84
CA GLN A 38 3.13 15.66 6.19
C GLN A 38 1.74 15.62 6.85
N GLY A 39 1.73 15.35 8.16
CA GLY A 39 0.51 15.22 8.95
C GLY A 39 -0.24 13.91 8.70
N ASP A 40 0.47 12.81 8.46
CA ASP A 40 -0.07 11.45 8.26
C ASP A 40 -1.10 11.33 7.13
N LYS A 41 -0.96 12.18 6.11
CA LYS A 41 -1.85 12.18 4.95
C LYS A 41 -1.31 11.22 3.89
N ALA A 42 -2.16 10.34 3.38
CA ALA A 42 -1.81 9.47 2.26
C ALA A 42 -2.27 10.09 0.94
N LEU A 43 -1.34 10.41 0.05
CA LEU A 43 -1.65 10.72 -1.35
C LEU A 43 -1.70 9.41 -2.14
N VAL A 44 -2.90 8.91 -2.41
CA VAL A 44 -3.09 7.67 -3.16
C VAL A 44 -2.70 7.89 -4.62
N VAL A 45 -1.71 7.15 -5.09
CA VAL A 45 -1.25 7.16 -6.48
C VAL A 45 -2.04 6.14 -7.29
N SER A 46 -2.24 4.94 -6.75
CA SER A 46 -3.07 3.92 -7.36
C SER A 46 -3.62 2.93 -6.35
N ALA A 47 -4.74 2.29 -6.72
CA ALA A 47 -5.31 1.17 -6.01
C ALA A 47 -5.73 0.13 -7.04
N ARG A 48 -5.33 -1.14 -6.84
CA ARG A 48 -5.68 -2.25 -7.73
C ARG A 48 -5.96 -3.51 -6.94
N ASP A 49 -6.59 -4.48 -7.59
CA ASP A 49 -6.69 -5.81 -7.02
C ASP A 49 -5.29 -6.44 -6.89
N MET A 50 -5.11 -7.21 -5.82
CA MET A 50 -3.89 -7.97 -5.60
C MET A 50 -3.71 -9.00 -6.71
N SER A 51 -2.47 -9.16 -7.18
CA SER A 51 -2.06 -10.33 -7.94
C SER A 51 -2.14 -11.60 -7.07
N ALA A 52 -2.13 -12.76 -7.71
CA ALA A 52 -2.13 -14.05 -6.99
C ALA A 52 -0.95 -14.16 -6.00
N ASN A 53 0.22 -13.60 -6.34
CA ASN A 53 1.40 -13.64 -5.47
C ASN A 53 1.27 -12.70 -4.27
N GLU A 54 0.79 -11.47 -4.48
CA GLU A 54 0.53 -10.51 -3.39
C GLU A 54 -0.51 -11.06 -2.41
N ARG A 55 -1.59 -11.67 -2.93
CA ARG A 55 -2.63 -12.29 -2.10
C ARG A 55 -2.06 -13.45 -1.28
N ARG A 56 -1.31 -14.36 -1.90
CA ARG A 56 -0.65 -15.47 -1.17
C ARG A 56 0.30 -14.96 -0.08
N ARG A 57 1.02 -13.86 -0.32
CA ARG A 57 1.91 -13.26 0.69
C ARG A 57 1.10 -12.62 1.83
N TYR A 58 0.01 -11.94 1.51
CA TYR A 58 -0.89 -11.33 2.48
C TYR A 58 -1.56 -12.38 3.38
N GLU A 59 -2.07 -13.46 2.81
CA GLU A 59 -2.76 -14.53 3.55
C GLU A 59 -1.83 -15.42 4.38
N LYS A 60 -0.50 -15.35 4.14
CA LYS A 60 0.52 -16.07 4.92
C LYS A 60 1.02 -15.30 6.14
N ARG A 61 0.60 -14.04 6.29
CA ARG A 61 0.89 -13.20 7.46
C ARG A 61 -0.31 -13.20 8.37
#